data_AF-A0A2H1KTL7-F1
#
_entry.id   AF-A0A2H1KTL7-F1
#
_cell.length_a   1.000
_cell.length_b   1.000
_cell.length_c   1.000
_cell.angle_alpha   90.00
_cell.angle_beta   90.00
_cell.angle_gamma   90.00
#
_symmetry.space_group_name_H-M   'P 1'
#
loop_
_entity.id
_entity.type
_entity.pdbx_description
1 polymer ?
#
loop_
_entity_poly.entity_id
_entity_poly.type
_entity_poly.pdbx_seq_one_letter_code
_entity_poly.pdbx_strand_id
1 'polypeptide(L)'
;MVEANVDSVMETLAAMEDPKARAVNEKHGDDHGVNLSKLRAVAKELKKNDELAVKLWNTGDTAARLVAILIMRPRSYDAQHLDAMLREARVPKVHGWLVNYIVKKSKHAESLRLDWMNETLSYIGIENEDLRPRAIDIGNRLGVLKDYPTPPNCTSPFAPTWITEIVARRAGA
;
A
#
# COMPACT_ATOMS: atom_id res chain seq x y z
N MET A 1 19.05 -9.64 22.54
CA MET A 1 18.53 -8.26 22.56
C MET A 1 18.79 -7.71 21.18
N VAL A 2 17.74 -7.38 20.45
CA VAL A 2 17.86 -6.78 19.11
C VAL A 2 18.18 -5.30 19.28
N GLU A 3 19.26 -4.83 18.66
CA GLU A 3 19.59 -3.41 18.68
C GLU A 3 18.67 -2.63 17.73
N ALA A 4 18.38 -1.38 18.05
CA ALA A 4 17.46 -0.54 17.28
C ALA A 4 18.11 0.08 16.03
N ASN A 5 18.79 -0.74 15.22
CA ASN A 5 19.38 -0.37 13.94
C ASN A 5 19.03 -1.41 12.86
N VAL A 6 19.20 -1.05 11.58
CA VAL A 6 18.80 -1.91 10.46
C VAL A 6 19.61 -3.20 10.45
N ASP A 7 20.92 -3.12 10.61
CA ASP A 7 21.82 -4.27 10.49
C ASP A 7 21.49 -5.35 11.52
N SER A 8 21.34 -4.98 12.79
CA SER A 8 20.97 -5.90 13.88
C SER A 8 19.61 -6.57 13.64
N VAL A 9 18.63 -5.82 13.13
CA VAL A 9 17.31 -6.36 12.79
C VAL A 9 17.42 -7.34 11.61
N MET A 10 18.14 -6.97 10.55
CA MET A 10 18.32 -7.82 9.37
C MET A 10 19.06 -9.12 9.70
N GLU A 11 20.13 -9.06 10.50
CA GLU A 11 20.84 -10.24 11.01
C GLU A 11 19.91 -11.14 11.83
N THR A 12 19.10 -10.54 12.70
CA THR A 12 18.12 -11.28 13.52
C THR A 12 17.08 -11.97 12.63
N LEU A 13 16.56 -11.29 11.61
CA LEU A 13 15.58 -11.85 10.68
C LEU A 13 16.18 -12.98 9.85
N ALA A 14 17.40 -12.81 9.34
CA ALA A 14 18.11 -13.84 8.59
C ALA A 14 18.35 -15.11 9.43
N ALA A 15 18.68 -14.96 10.71
CA ALA A 15 18.84 -16.10 11.63
C ALA A 15 17.52 -16.82 11.95
N MET A 16 16.37 -16.16 11.77
CA MET A 16 15.04 -16.75 11.99
C MET A 16 14.43 -17.36 10.74
N GLU A 17 15.12 -17.30 9.61
CA GLU A 17 14.60 -17.73 8.33
C GLU A 17 14.45 -19.25 8.24
N ASP A 18 13.28 -19.70 7.77
CA ASP A 18 12.99 -21.12 7.54
C ASP A 18 12.64 -21.34 6.06
N PRO A 19 13.50 -22.04 5.28
CA PRO A 19 13.25 -22.31 3.87
C PRO A 19 11.94 -23.08 3.60
N LYS A 20 11.50 -23.93 4.53
CA LYS A 20 10.23 -24.65 4.39
C LYS A 20 9.05 -23.70 4.56
N ALA A 21 9.14 -22.80 5.54
CA ALA A 21 8.11 -21.79 5.75
C ALA A 21 8.05 -20.82 4.55
N ARG A 22 9.21 -20.40 4.02
CA ARG A 22 9.29 -19.59 2.79
C ARG A 22 8.57 -20.26 1.63
N ALA A 23 8.90 -21.53 1.33
CA ALA A 23 8.29 -22.25 0.22
C ALA A 23 6.75 -22.40 0.36
N VAL A 24 6.22 -22.44 1.58
CA VAL A 24 4.77 -22.43 1.82
C VAL A 24 4.16 -21.04 1.63
N ASN A 25 4.83 -20.00 2.11
CA ASN A 25 4.37 -18.63 2.01
C ASN A 25 4.40 -18.12 0.56
N GLU A 26 5.41 -18.51 -0.22
CA GLU A 26 5.54 -18.12 -1.64
C GLU A 26 4.36 -18.61 -2.49
N LYS A 27 3.78 -19.77 -2.16
CA LYS A 27 2.55 -20.27 -2.80
C LYS A 27 1.34 -19.35 -2.59
N HIS A 28 1.40 -18.46 -1.61
CA HIS A 28 0.39 -17.46 -1.29
C HIS A 28 0.82 -16.04 -1.69
N GLY A 29 1.96 -15.91 -2.40
CA GLY A 29 2.53 -14.62 -2.82
C GLY A 29 3.38 -13.91 -1.77
N ASP A 30 3.71 -14.56 -0.65
CA ASP A 30 4.51 -14.00 0.44
C ASP A 30 5.94 -14.58 0.45
N ASP A 31 6.95 -13.77 0.18
CA ASP A 31 8.36 -14.17 -0.02
C ASP A 31 9.22 -14.12 1.26
N HIS A 32 8.66 -14.47 2.42
CA HIS A 32 9.37 -14.53 3.70
C HIS A 32 9.25 -15.91 4.37
N GLY A 33 10.30 -16.38 5.03
CA GLY A 33 10.30 -17.62 5.82
C GLY A 33 10.22 -17.38 7.34
N VAL A 34 10.14 -16.14 7.80
CA VAL A 34 10.11 -15.83 9.24
C VAL A 34 8.71 -16.06 9.84
N ASN A 35 8.66 -16.78 10.96
CA ASN A 35 7.44 -17.00 11.72
C ASN A 35 6.87 -15.69 12.31
N LEU A 36 5.56 -15.46 12.13
CA LEU A 36 4.90 -14.20 12.51
C LEU A 36 4.87 -13.93 14.02
N SER A 37 4.93 -14.95 14.88
CA SER A 37 5.04 -14.76 16.33
C SER A 37 6.46 -14.32 16.72
N LYS A 38 7.48 -14.82 16.02
CA LYS A 38 8.87 -14.37 16.20
C LYS A 38 9.05 -12.91 15.73
N LEU A 39 8.47 -12.52 14.60
CA LEU A 39 8.44 -11.11 14.15
C LEU A 39 7.85 -10.18 15.22
N ARG A 40 6.75 -10.61 15.86
CA ARG A 40 6.13 -9.84 16.96
C ARG A 40 7.02 -9.76 18.19
N ALA A 41 7.80 -10.79 18.49
CA ALA A 41 8.77 -10.75 19.58
C ALA A 41 9.88 -9.72 19.30
N VAL A 42 10.44 -9.69 18.09
CA VAL A 42 11.41 -8.67 17.66
C VAL A 42 10.81 -7.26 17.78
N ALA A 43 9.61 -7.05 17.24
CA ALA A 43 8.94 -5.75 17.33
C ALA A 43 8.65 -5.31 18.78
N LYS A 44 8.40 -6.26 19.69
CA LYS A 44 8.22 -5.98 21.12
C LYS A 44 9.50 -5.45 21.77
N GLU A 45 10.66 -6.01 21.43
CA GLU A 45 11.96 -5.51 21.93
C GLU A 45 12.26 -4.10 21.42
N LEU A 46 12.01 -3.85 20.12
CA LEU A 46 12.25 -2.56 19.45
C LEU A 46 11.31 -1.44 19.91
N LYS A 47 10.12 -1.80 20.42
CA LYS A 47 9.03 -0.87 20.77
C LYS A 47 8.62 -0.01 19.57
N LYS A 48 7.79 1.02 19.78
CA LYS A 48 7.41 1.95 18.72
C LYS A 48 8.59 2.85 18.34
N ASN A 49 8.99 2.81 17.08
CA ASN A 49 10.14 3.55 16.57
C ASN A 49 9.93 3.86 15.07
N ASP A 50 9.43 5.06 14.75
CA ASP A 50 9.13 5.47 13.37
C ASP A 50 10.40 5.70 12.54
N GLU A 51 11.48 6.19 13.15
CA GLU A 51 12.76 6.40 12.43
C GLU A 51 13.32 5.05 11.94
N LEU A 52 13.36 4.04 12.82
CA LEU A 52 13.76 2.70 12.44
C LEU A 52 12.76 2.06 11.48
N ALA A 53 11.45 2.29 11.65
CA ALA A 53 10.43 1.76 10.75
C ALA A 53 10.65 2.20 9.31
N VAL A 54 10.91 3.49 9.08
CA VAL A 54 11.19 4.02 7.73
C VAL A 54 12.45 3.39 7.15
N LYS A 55 13.52 3.27 7.95
CA LYS A 55 14.76 2.63 7.50
C LYS A 55 14.56 1.15 7.12
N LEU A 56 13.82 0.40 7.94
CA LEU A 56 13.45 -1.00 7.66
C LEU A 56 12.52 -1.12 6.46
N TRP A 57 11.61 -0.17 6.26
CA TRP A 57 10.71 -0.16 5.11
C TRP A 57 11.47 -0.02 3.79
N ASN A 58 12.48 0.86 3.79
CA ASN A 58 13.30 1.19 2.63
C ASN A 58 14.28 0.07 2.23
N THR A 59 14.46 -0.97 3.04
CA THR A 59 15.27 -2.13 2.62
C THR A 59 14.61 -2.93 1.50
N GLY A 60 13.28 -2.79 1.35
CA GLY A 60 12.50 -3.59 0.41
C GLY A 60 12.26 -5.04 0.86
N ASP A 61 12.95 -5.50 1.91
CA ASP A 61 12.79 -6.85 2.44
C ASP A 61 11.42 -7.02 3.12
N THR A 62 10.73 -8.12 2.78
CA THR A 62 9.38 -8.38 3.26
C THR A 62 9.32 -8.58 4.77
N ALA A 63 10.24 -9.33 5.36
CA ALA A 63 10.25 -9.54 6.80
C ALA A 63 10.55 -8.23 7.55
N ALA A 64 11.49 -7.43 7.04
CA ALA A 64 11.82 -6.11 7.57
C ALA A 64 10.63 -5.14 7.49
N ARG A 65 9.91 -5.11 6.36
CA ARG A 65 8.68 -4.30 6.20
C ARG A 65 7.57 -4.73 7.16
N LEU A 66 7.44 -6.04 7.43
CA LEU A 66 6.49 -6.53 8.44
C LEU A 66 6.88 -6.08 9.85
N VAL A 67 8.17 -6.09 10.21
CA VAL A 67 8.65 -5.52 11.47
C VAL A 67 8.40 -4.01 11.52
N ALA A 68 8.71 -3.29 10.44
CA ALA A 68 8.47 -1.86 10.30
C ALA A 68 7.01 -1.53 10.66
N ILE A 69 6.04 -2.18 10.01
CA ILE A 69 4.61 -1.99 10.29
C ILE A 69 4.27 -2.21 11.78
N LEU A 70 4.87 -3.21 12.42
CA LEU A 70 4.63 -3.49 13.84
C LEU A 70 5.18 -2.41 14.77
N ILE A 71 6.23 -1.69 14.39
CA ILE A 71 6.87 -0.64 15.20
C ILE A 71 6.47 0.80 14.80
N MET A 72 5.74 0.97 13.71
CA MET A 72 5.16 2.27 13.29
C MET A 72 4.08 2.78 14.25
N ARG A 73 3.94 4.11 14.33
CA ARG A 73 2.79 4.79 14.94
C ARG A 73 1.83 5.30 13.85
N PRO A 74 0.56 4.88 13.83
CA PRO A 74 -0.39 5.24 12.76
C PRO A 74 -0.64 6.73 12.54
N ARG A 75 -0.32 7.58 13.52
CA ARG A 75 -0.56 9.03 13.47
C ARG A 75 0.66 9.85 13.02
N SER A 76 1.81 9.20 12.77
CA SER A 76 3.05 9.88 12.42
C SER A 76 3.22 10.15 10.92
N TYR A 77 2.33 9.61 10.07
CA TYR A 77 2.48 9.62 8.61
C TYR A 77 1.37 10.44 7.97
N ASP A 78 1.73 11.25 6.97
CA ASP A 78 0.77 11.96 6.13
C ASP A 78 0.16 11.05 5.05
N ALA A 79 -0.84 11.56 4.34
CA ALA A 79 -1.54 10.81 3.29
C ALA A 79 -0.60 10.39 2.15
N GLN A 80 0.32 11.26 1.72
CA GLN A 80 1.21 11.00 0.59
C GLN A 80 2.19 9.87 0.92
N HIS A 81 2.74 9.88 2.13
CA HIS A 81 3.63 8.82 2.61
C HIS A 81 2.89 7.48 2.68
N LEU A 82 1.66 7.47 3.21
CA LEU A 82 0.85 6.24 3.28
C LEU A 82 0.45 5.71 1.90
N ASP A 83 0.14 6.59 0.94
CA ASP A 83 -0.11 6.22 -0.46
C ASP A 83 1.15 5.60 -1.10
N ALA A 84 2.31 6.24 -0.94
CA ALA A 84 3.57 5.70 -1.44
C ALA A 84 3.87 4.30 -0.86
N MET A 85 3.73 4.13 0.46
CA MET A 85 3.89 2.83 1.10
C MET A 85 2.89 1.79 0.55
N LEU A 86 1.64 2.15 0.29
CA LEU A 86 0.66 1.23 -0.29
C LEU A 86 1.13 0.74 -1.68
N ARG A 87 1.60 1.65 -2.53
CA ARG A 87 2.09 1.33 -3.89
C ARG A 87 3.37 0.48 -3.87
N GLU A 88 4.18 0.61 -2.84
CA GLU A 88 5.38 -0.20 -2.62
C GLU A 88 5.09 -1.58 -2.01
N ALA A 89 3.96 -1.74 -1.32
CA ALA A 89 3.55 -2.96 -0.62
C ALA A 89 3.01 -4.04 -1.57
N ARG A 90 3.85 -4.55 -2.47
CA ARG A 90 3.44 -5.54 -3.48
C ARG A 90 3.09 -6.92 -2.91
N VAL A 91 3.67 -7.27 -1.76
CA VAL A 91 3.47 -8.56 -1.10
C VAL A 91 2.14 -8.56 -0.32
N PRO A 92 1.25 -9.55 -0.50
CA PRO A 92 -0.07 -9.57 0.11
C PRO A 92 -0.06 -9.36 1.63
N LYS A 93 0.87 -9.97 2.38
CA LYS A 93 0.99 -9.75 3.82
C LYS A 93 1.29 -8.31 4.17
N VAL A 94 2.27 -7.72 3.49
CA VAL A 94 2.74 -6.36 3.74
C VAL A 94 1.59 -5.38 3.44
N HIS A 95 0.93 -5.55 2.30
CA HIS A 95 -0.24 -4.74 1.93
C HIS A 95 -1.35 -4.84 2.97
N GLY A 96 -1.76 -6.06 3.31
CA GLY A 96 -2.85 -6.30 4.26
C GLY A 96 -2.54 -5.76 5.67
N TRP A 97 -1.30 -5.92 6.14
CA TRP A 97 -0.89 -5.39 7.44
C TRP A 97 -0.76 -3.87 7.44
N LEU A 98 -0.20 -3.26 6.39
CA LEU A 98 -0.11 -1.81 6.27
C LEU A 98 -1.51 -1.17 6.35
N VAL A 99 -2.46 -1.67 5.55
CA VAL A 99 -3.83 -1.13 5.54
C VAL A 99 -4.49 -1.31 6.91
N ASN A 100 -4.46 -2.52 7.47
CA ASN A 100 -5.20 -2.83 8.69
C ASN A 100 -4.59 -2.18 9.94
N TYR A 101 -3.27 -2.14 10.05
CA TYR A 101 -2.60 -1.71 11.28
C TYR A 101 -2.24 -0.23 11.26
N ILE A 102 -1.98 0.35 10.09
CA ILE A 102 -1.52 1.73 9.94
C ILE A 102 -2.61 2.59 9.31
N VAL A 103 -2.92 2.36 8.03
CA VAL A 103 -3.79 3.28 7.26
C VAL A 103 -5.17 3.43 7.90
N LYS A 104 -5.83 2.31 8.24
CA LYS A 104 -7.16 2.29 8.87
C LYS A 104 -7.21 3.07 10.20
N LYS A 105 -6.07 3.20 10.89
CA LYS A 105 -5.97 3.91 12.18
C LYS A 105 -5.47 5.35 12.03
N SER A 106 -5.16 5.79 10.81
CA SER A 106 -4.76 7.16 10.49
C SER A 106 -5.99 8.06 10.30
N LYS A 107 -5.79 9.37 10.42
CA LYS A 107 -6.82 10.37 10.07
C LYS A 107 -7.08 10.46 8.55
N HIS A 108 -6.22 9.83 7.75
CA HIS A 108 -6.25 9.87 6.29
C HIS A 108 -6.98 8.68 5.68
N ALA A 109 -7.50 7.77 6.50
CA ALA A 109 -8.11 6.52 6.02
C ALA A 109 -9.21 6.74 4.99
N GLU A 110 -10.14 7.67 5.25
CA GLU A 110 -11.27 7.91 4.36
C GLU A 110 -10.87 8.63 3.07
N SER A 111 -10.00 9.64 3.15
CA SER A 111 -9.52 10.34 1.95
C SER A 111 -8.78 9.38 1.03
N LEU A 112 -7.84 8.60 1.58
CA LEU A 112 -7.09 7.59 0.82
C LEU A 112 -8.00 6.52 0.23
N ARG A 113 -8.99 6.03 0.99
CA ARG A 113 -9.97 5.06 0.49
C ARG A 113 -10.73 5.60 -0.72
N LEU A 114 -11.22 6.84 -0.66
CA LEU A 114 -11.94 7.44 -1.77
C LEU A 114 -11.04 7.60 -3.00
N ASP A 115 -9.83 8.10 -2.83
CA ASP A 115 -8.85 8.29 -3.91
C ASP A 115 -8.50 6.95 -4.58
N TRP A 116 -8.14 5.92 -3.80
CA TRP A 116 -7.79 4.59 -4.31
C TRP A 116 -8.96 3.88 -5.00
N MET A 117 -10.18 4.02 -4.47
CA MET A 117 -11.36 3.45 -5.12
C MET A 117 -11.72 4.19 -6.40
N ASN A 118 -11.54 5.51 -6.47
CA ASN A 118 -11.73 6.30 -7.69
C ASN A 118 -10.70 5.91 -8.76
N GLU A 119 -9.43 5.74 -8.38
CA GLU A 119 -8.38 5.24 -9.27
C GLU A 119 -8.74 3.84 -9.80
N THR A 120 -9.16 2.93 -8.92
CA THR A 120 -9.57 1.57 -9.29
C THR A 120 -10.75 1.58 -10.27
N LEU A 121 -11.78 2.39 -9.99
CA LEU A 121 -12.95 2.54 -10.85
C LEU A 121 -12.57 3.09 -12.23
N SER A 122 -11.63 4.03 -12.27
CA SER A 122 -11.11 4.61 -13.51
C SER A 122 -10.45 3.53 -14.38
N TYR A 123 -9.53 2.74 -13.81
CA TYR A 123 -8.89 1.64 -14.54
C TYR A 123 -9.88 0.59 -15.02
N ILE A 124 -10.90 0.24 -14.21
CA ILE A 124 -11.95 -0.69 -14.66
C ILE A 124 -12.65 -0.14 -15.90
N GLY A 125 -13.06 1.12 -15.90
CA GLY A 125 -13.76 1.73 -17.04
C GLY A 125 -12.89 1.96 -18.27
N ILE A 126 -11.59 2.20 -18.09
CA ILE A 126 -10.63 2.38 -19.19
C ILE A 126 -10.35 1.03 -19.87
N GLU A 127 -10.04 0.00 -19.08
CA GLU A 127 -9.54 -1.29 -19.61
C GLU A 127 -10.65 -2.28 -19.97
N ASN A 128 -11.86 -2.13 -19.41
CA ASN A 128 -12.96 -3.09 -19.64
C ASN A 128 -14.16 -2.38 -20.28
N GLU A 129 -14.29 -2.51 -21.60
CA GLU A 129 -15.35 -1.86 -22.38
C GLU A 129 -16.76 -2.19 -21.87
N ASP A 130 -17.04 -3.47 -21.62
CA ASP A 130 -18.36 -3.92 -21.15
C ASP A 130 -18.74 -3.33 -19.78
N LEU A 131 -17.73 -3.01 -18.95
CA LEU A 131 -17.95 -2.45 -17.61
C LEU A 131 -17.89 -0.92 -17.60
N ARG A 132 -17.44 -0.29 -18.69
CA ARG A 132 -17.24 1.17 -18.79
C ARG A 132 -18.50 1.98 -18.47
N PRO A 133 -19.70 1.67 -19.01
CA PRO A 133 -20.90 2.43 -18.69
C PRO A 133 -21.22 2.39 -17.19
N ARG A 134 -21.04 1.23 -16.55
CA ARG A 134 -21.26 1.05 -15.12
C ARG A 134 -20.21 1.80 -14.29
N ALA A 135 -18.95 1.82 -14.72
CA ALA A 135 -17.89 2.56 -14.04
C ALA A 135 -18.16 4.07 -14.04
N ILE A 136 -18.59 4.60 -15.18
CA ILE A 136 -18.98 6.01 -15.34
C ILE A 136 -20.19 6.36 -14.46
N ASP A 137 -21.24 5.53 -14.43
CA ASP A 137 -22.41 5.73 -13.56
C ASP A 137 -22.02 5.82 -12.08
N ILE A 138 -21.22 4.85 -11.60
CA ILE A 138 -20.74 4.84 -10.22
C ILE A 138 -19.91 6.10 -9.93
N GLY A 139 -19.02 6.50 -10.85
CA GLY A 139 -18.19 7.70 -10.70
C GLY A 139 -19.03 8.96 -10.55
N ASN A 140 -20.05 9.14 -11.40
CA ASN A 140 -20.98 10.26 -11.34
C ASN A 140 -21.76 10.30 -10.02
N ARG A 141 -22.21 9.14 -9.53
CA ARG A 141 -22.96 9.03 -8.26
C ARG A 141 -22.09 9.33 -7.04
N LEU A 142 -20.83 8.91 -7.04
CA LEU A 142 -19.91 9.12 -5.92
C LEU A 142 -19.29 10.52 -5.90
N GLY A 143 -19.03 11.12 -7.07
CA GLY A 143 -18.50 12.48 -7.17
C GLY A 143 -17.09 12.69 -6.61
N VAL A 144 -16.32 11.61 -6.38
CA VAL A 144 -14.96 11.67 -5.83
C VAL A 144 -14.05 12.45 -6.77
N LEU A 145 -13.37 13.48 -6.28
CA LEU A 145 -12.48 14.37 -7.06
C LEU A 145 -13.15 15.16 -8.19
N LYS A 146 -14.49 15.28 -8.19
CA LYS A 146 -15.23 16.04 -9.20
C LYS A 146 -14.76 17.50 -9.31
N ASP A 147 -14.49 18.13 -8.17
CA ASP A 147 -14.06 19.53 -8.08
C ASP A 147 -12.52 19.67 -7.94
N TYR A 148 -11.76 18.63 -8.28
CA TYR A 148 -10.31 18.67 -8.18
C TYR A 148 -9.70 19.76 -9.09
N PRO A 149 -8.86 20.67 -8.56
CA PRO A 149 -8.28 21.75 -9.33
C PRO A 149 -7.35 21.19 -10.39
N THR A 150 -7.83 21.15 -11.63
CA THR A 150 -7.11 20.58 -12.77
C THR A 150 -6.51 21.73 -13.58
N PRO A 151 -5.17 21.84 -13.68
CA PRO A 151 -4.55 22.88 -14.51
C PRO A 151 -4.98 22.80 -15.98
N PRO A 152 -4.90 23.90 -16.74
CA PRO A 152 -5.12 23.87 -18.19
C PRO A 152 -4.28 22.78 -18.86
N ASN A 153 -4.86 22.09 -19.85
CA ASN A 153 -4.24 20.99 -20.60
C ASN A 153 -3.94 19.70 -19.80
N CYS A 154 -4.33 19.62 -18.52
CA CYS A 154 -4.33 18.37 -17.76
C CYS A 154 -5.70 17.68 -17.83
N THR A 155 -5.72 16.35 -17.68
CA THR A 155 -6.97 15.59 -17.53
C THR A 155 -7.34 15.51 -16.06
N SER A 156 -8.61 15.80 -15.72
CA SER A 156 -9.11 15.67 -14.36
C SER A 156 -9.03 14.21 -13.88
N PRO A 157 -8.65 13.96 -12.61
CA PRO A 157 -8.66 12.62 -12.04
C PRO A 157 -10.06 12.13 -11.65
N PHE A 158 -11.12 12.93 -11.86
CA PHE A 158 -12.50 12.48 -11.67
C PHE A 158 -12.81 11.31 -12.61
N ALA A 159 -13.19 10.15 -12.06
CA ALA A 159 -13.24 8.90 -12.83
C ALA A 159 -14.01 9.00 -14.16
N PRO A 160 -15.23 9.56 -14.25
CA PRO A 160 -15.93 9.74 -15.52
C PRO A 160 -15.13 10.52 -16.56
N THR A 161 -14.59 11.69 -16.18
CA THR A 161 -13.79 12.52 -17.08
C THR A 161 -12.52 11.80 -17.54
N TRP A 162 -11.84 11.15 -16.60
CA TRP A 162 -10.59 10.46 -16.91
C TRP A 162 -10.81 9.26 -17.83
N ILE A 163 -11.82 8.43 -17.55
CA ILE A 163 -12.20 7.28 -18.38
C ILE A 163 -12.47 7.73 -19.82
N THR A 164 -13.35 8.72 -20.01
CA THR A 164 -13.73 9.20 -21.34
C THR A 164 -12.53 9.72 -22.12
N GLU A 165 -11.67 10.52 -21.49
CA GLU A 165 -10.52 11.12 -22.14
C GLU A 165 -9.46 10.08 -22.55
N ILE A 166 -9.14 9.12 -21.67
CA ILE A 166 -8.13 8.09 -21.99
C ILE A 166 -8.62 7.14 -23.08
N VAL A 167 -9.89 6.74 -23.05
CA VAL A 167 -10.48 5.90 -24.10
C VAL A 167 -10.46 6.64 -25.45
N ALA A 168 -10.83 7.91 -25.49
CA ALA A 168 -10.79 8.71 -26.72
C ALA A 168 -9.36 8.82 -27.29
N ARG A 169 -8.36 9.09 -26.43
CA ARG A 169 -6.94 9.13 -26.84
C ARG A 169 -6.45 7.82 -27.43
N ARG A 170 -6.87 6.68 -26.85
CA ARG A 170 -6.49 5.34 -27.35
C ARG A 170 -7.16 4.98 -28.67
N ALA A 171 -8.35 5.51 -28.95
CA ALA A 171 -9.07 5.26 -30.21
C ALA A 171 -8.59 6.12 -31.38
N GLY A 172 -7.97 7.28 -31.10
CA GLY A 172 -7.42 8.20 -32.10
C GLY A 172 -5.93 8.02 -32.39
N ALA A 173 -5.25 7.06 -31.73
CA ALA A 173 -3.86 6.67 -31.96
C ALA A 173 -3.79 5.41 -32.83
#